data_AF-A0A7G9QGV7-F1
#
_entry.id   AF-A0A7G9QGV7-F1
#
_cell.length_a   1.000
_cell.length_b   1.000
_cell.length_c   1.000
_cell.angle_alpha   90.00
_cell.angle_beta   90.00
_cell.angle_gamma   90.00
#
_symmetry.space_group_name_H-M   'P 1'
#
loop_
_entity.id
_entity.type
_entity.pdbx_description
1 polymer ?
#
loop_
_entity_poly.entity_id
_entity_poly.type
_entity_poly.pdbx_seq_one_letter_code
_entity_poly.pdbx_strand_id
1 'polypeptide(L)'
;MDNQIIFVRIANHNDAPYAEEIITETEQSAIARGSGIAKRTAASVIEKMTAGKAVIALTNTGEWVGFSYLETWEGGASFPTQD
;
A
#
# COMPACT_ATOMS: atom_id res chain seq x y z
N MET A 1 14.54 -0.81 -26.28
CA MET A 1 13.95 -1.22 -24.98
C MET A 1 14.30 -0.11 -24.02
N ASP A 2 13.35 0.75 -23.69
CA ASP A 2 13.55 1.76 -22.66
C ASP A 2 13.76 1.06 -21.33
N ASN A 3 14.95 1.22 -20.77
CA ASN A 3 15.30 0.60 -19.50
C ASN A 3 14.80 1.52 -18.38
N GLN A 4 13.52 1.43 -18.05
CA GLN A 4 12.92 2.22 -16.98
C GLN A 4 13.58 1.85 -15.65
N ILE A 5 14.27 2.82 -15.05
CA ILE A 5 14.87 2.68 -13.72
C ILE A 5 13.77 2.88 -12.69
N ILE A 6 13.54 1.86 -11.86
CA ILE A 6 12.58 1.92 -10.76
C ILE A 6 13.33 2.10 -9.44
N PHE A 7 12.98 3.15 -8.71
CA PHE A 7 13.46 3.44 -7.37
C PHE A 7 12.43 3.01 -6.34
N VAL A 8 12.81 2.08 -5.47
CA VAL A 8 11.97 1.60 -4.37
C VAL A 8 12.50 2.18 -3.07
N ARG A 9 11.64 2.87 -2.31
CA ARG A 9 12.01 3.47 -1.03
C ARG A 9 10.86 3.46 -0.02
N ILE A 10 11.20 3.67 1.25
CA ILE A 10 10.19 3.91 2.28
C ILE A 10 9.42 5.18 1.90
N ALA A 11 8.10 5.08 1.92
CA ALA A 11 7.21 6.19 1.64
C ALA A 11 7.26 7.19 2.79
N ASN A 12 7.07 8.47 2.49
CA ASN A 12 7.01 9.53 3.48
C ASN A 12 5.87 10.51 3.14
N HIS A 13 5.72 11.57 3.93
CA HIS A 13 4.64 12.54 3.75
C HIS A 13 4.63 13.21 2.36
N ASN A 14 5.77 13.32 1.67
CA ASN A 14 5.82 13.90 0.32
C ASN A 14 5.16 13.00 -0.73
N ASP A 15 4.93 11.72 -0.41
CA ASP A 15 4.24 10.76 -1.27
C ASP A 15 2.72 10.77 -1.07
N ALA A 16 2.20 11.61 -0.18
CA ALA A 16 0.78 11.78 0.06
C ALA A 16 -0.06 12.06 -1.20
N PRO A 17 0.43 12.81 -2.23
CA PRO A 17 -0.32 13.01 -3.46
C PRO A 17 -0.64 11.70 -4.20
N TYR A 18 0.18 10.66 -4.06
CA TYR A 18 -0.08 9.35 -4.69
C TYR A 18 -1.15 8.54 -3.93
N ALA A 19 -1.56 8.95 -2.73
CA ALA A 19 -2.48 8.16 -1.90
C ALA A 19 -3.87 7.99 -2.54
N GLU A 20 -4.36 9.00 -3.28
CA GLU A 20 -5.62 8.90 -4.01
C GLU A 20 -5.51 7.88 -5.16
N GLU A 21 -4.47 7.99 -5.97
CA GLU A 21 -4.21 7.09 -7.10
C GLU A 21 -4.04 5.63 -6.63
N ILE A 22 -3.28 5.42 -5.56
CA ILE A 22 -3.10 4.11 -4.93
C ILE A 22 -4.44 3.48 -4.56
N ILE A 23 -5.35 4.24 -3.95
CA ILE A 23 -6.64 3.69 -3.49
C ILE A 23 -7.54 3.37 -4.66
N THR A 24 -7.61 4.26 -5.64
CA THR A 24 -8.39 4.03 -6.85
C THR A 24 -7.91 2.77 -7.58
N GLU A 25 -6.59 2.64 -7.79
CA GLU A 25 -6.01 1.48 -8.48
C GLU A 25 -6.19 0.17 -7.67
N THR A 26 -6.04 0.24 -6.34
CA THR A 26 -6.23 -0.91 -5.46
C THR A 26 -7.70 -1.36 -5.43
N GLU A 27 -8.65 -0.41 -5.41
CA GLU A 27 -10.08 -0.70 -5.48
C GLU A 27 -10.46 -1.31 -6.83
N GLN A 28 -10.03 -0.69 -7.93
CA GLN A 28 -10.28 -1.22 -9.29
C GLN A 28 -9.70 -2.63 -9.45
N SER A 29 -8.48 -2.86 -8.96
CA SER A 29 -7.83 -4.18 -8.99
C SER A 29 -8.59 -5.24 -8.17
N ALA A 30 -9.13 -4.89 -7.00
CA ALA A 30 -9.92 -5.82 -6.20
C ALA A 30 -11.28 -6.13 -6.83
N ILE A 31 -11.96 -5.12 -7.36
CA ILE A 31 -13.23 -5.28 -8.10
C ILE A 31 -13.00 -6.23 -9.29
N ALA A 32 -11.93 -6.02 -10.06
CA ALA A 32 -11.58 -6.86 -11.20
C ALA A 32 -11.34 -8.33 -10.80
N ARG A 33 -10.86 -8.57 -9.57
CA ARG A 33 -10.62 -9.92 -9.02
C ARG A 33 -11.81 -10.52 -8.28
N GLY A 34 -12.93 -9.79 -8.15
CA GLY A 34 -14.10 -10.22 -7.38
C GLY A 34 -13.82 -10.35 -5.87
N SER A 35 -12.74 -9.75 -5.38
CA SER A 35 -12.38 -9.74 -3.97
C SER A 35 -13.01 -8.52 -3.32
N GLY A 36 -13.82 -8.72 -2.27
CA GLY A 36 -14.27 -7.61 -1.44
C GLY A 36 -13.05 -6.91 -0.84
N ILE A 37 -12.84 -5.63 -1.17
CA ILE A 37 -11.84 -4.81 -0.50
C ILE A 37 -12.52 -4.00 0.59
N ALA A 38 -11.98 -4.05 1.80
CA ALA A 38 -12.35 -3.09 2.82
C ALA A 38 -11.96 -1.70 2.30
N LYS A 39 -12.93 -0.78 2.19
CA LYS A 39 -12.69 0.59 1.75
C LYS A 39 -11.61 1.23 2.61
N ARG A 40 -10.41 1.36 2.05
CA ARG A 40 -9.28 2.07 2.66
C ARG A 40 -9.36 3.52 2.20
N THR A 41 -9.16 4.45 3.12
CA THR A 41 -9.20 5.90 2.85
C THR A 41 -7.80 6.45 2.62
N ALA A 42 -7.69 7.54 1.85
CA ALA A 42 -6.40 8.17 1.55
C ALA A 42 -5.65 8.53 2.83
N ALA A 43 -6.39 8.99 3.84
CA ALA A 43 -5.87 9.27 5.17
C ALA A 43 -5.14 8.07 5.81
N SER A 44 -5.69 6.85 5.70
CA SER A 44 -5.04 5.66 6.28
C SER A 44 -3.75 5.30 5.54
N VAL A 45 -3.74 5.43 4.21
CA VAL A 45 -2.53 5.23 3.41
C VAL A 45 -1.44 6.23 3.79
N ILE A 46 -1.77 7.52 3.89
CA ILE A 46 -0.85 8.59 4.30
C ILE A 46 -0.31 8.36 5.71
N GLU A 47 -1.15 7.86 6.62
CA GLU A 47 -0.72 7.50 7.98
C GLU A 47 0.34 6.39 7.94
N LYS A 48 0.13 5.33 7.15
CA LYS A 48 1.13 4.24 6.99
C LYS A 48 2.43 4.75 6.36
N MET A 49 2.36 5.67 5.40
CA MET A 49 3.53 6.33 4.81
C MET A 49 4.29 7.11 5.88
N THR A 50 3.59 7.94 6.65
CA THR A 50 4.21 8.77 7.71
C THR A 50 4.78 7.93 8.84
N ALA A 51 4.18 6.78 9.14
CA ALA A 51 4.65 5.82 10.12
C ALA A 51 5.87 4.99 9.64
N GLY A 52 6.34 5.17 8.40
CA GLY A 52 7.42 4.37 7.82
C GLY A 52 7.05 2.90 7.62
N LYS A 53 5.75 2.59 7.61
CA LYS A 53 5.20 1.24 7.40
C LYS A 53 4.79 0.98 5.96
N ALA A 54 5.12 1.90 5.05
CA ALA A 54 4.80 1.78 3.64
C ALA A 54 6.03 2.01 2.77
N VAL A 55 6.00 1.39 1.60
CA VAL A 55 7.04 1.41 0.57
C VAL A 55 6.38 1.84 -0.73
N ILE A 56 7.04 2.75 -1.44
CA ILE A 56 6.61 3.26 -2.73
C ILE A 56 7.69 2.99 -3.78
N ALA A 57 7.26 2.67 -4.99
CA ALA A 57 8.11 2.52 -6.15
C ALA A 57 7.78 3.62 -7.16
N LEU A 58 8.81 4.35 -7.58
CA LEU A 58 8.71 5.44 -8.56
C LEU A 58 9.72 5.23 -9.69
N THR A 59 9.42 5.72 -10.89
CA THR A 59 10.39 5.80 -11.98
C THR A 59 11.43 6.90 -11.71
N ASN A 60 12.48 6.95 -12.53
CA ASN A 60 13.42 8.09 -12.57
C ASN A 60 12.79 9.42 -12.98
N THR A 61 11.60 9.40 -13.60
CA THR A 61 10.79 10.57 -13.95
C THR A 61 9.83 11.00 -12.84
N GLY A 62 9.74 10.24 -11.75
CA GLY A 62 8.84 10.52 -10.63
C GLY A 62 7.41 9.99 -10.84
N GLU A 63 7.22 9.06 -11.77
CA GLU A 63 5.93 8.41 -12.00
C GLU A 63 5.75 7.25 -11.02
N TRP A 64 4.55 7.12 -10.45
CA TRP A 64 4.24 6.02 -9.55
C TRP A 64 4.08 4.72 -10.33
N VAL A 65 4.69 3.65 -9.82
CA VAL A 65 4.60 2.30 -10.43
C VAL A 65 4.10 1.24 -9.47
N GLY A 66 4.06 1.54 -8.16
CA GLY A 66 3.62 0.56 -7.18
C GLY A 66 3.70 1.03 -5.74
N PHE A 67 2.87 0.41 -4.91
CA PHE A 67 2.78 0.71 -3.49
C PHE A 67 2.55 -0.58 -2.69
N SER A 68 3.17 -0.66 -1.52
CA SER A 68 2.94 -1.74 -0.55
C SER A 68 3.05 -1.19 0.85
N TYR A 69 2.29 -1.73 1.78
CA TYR A 69 2.42 -1.39 3.18
C TYR A 69 2.23 -2.60 4.07
N LEU A 70 2.81 -2.48 5.26
CA LEU A 70 2.79 -3.49 6.29
C LEU A 70 1.66 -3.18 7.26
N GLU A 71 0.88 -4.22 7.54
CA GLU A 71 -0.15 -4.21 8.55
C GLU A 71 0.06 -5.39 9.47
N THR A 72 0.35 -5.12 10.74
CA THR A 72 0.47 -6.16 11.75
C THR A 72 -0.92 -6.66 12.09
N TRP A 73 -1.20 -7.93 11.82
CA TRP A 73 -2.39 -8.60 12.31
C TRP A 73 -2.15 -9.00 13.76
N GLU A 74 -2.77 -8.30 14.71
CA GLU A 74 -2.76 -8.68 16.15
C GLU A 74 -3.82 -9.75 16.47
N GLY A 75 -4.13 -10.63 15.52
CA GLY A 75 -5.18 -11.65 15.62
C GLY A 75 -4.62 -13.06 15.81
N GLY A 76 -3.84 -13.27 16.87
CA GLY A 76 -3.49 -14.62 17.30
C GLY A 76 -4.73 -15.30 17.86
N ALA A 77 -5.32 -16.22 17.10
CA ALA A 77 -6.30 -17.16 17.63
C ALA A 77 -5.70 -17.81 18.89
N SER A 78 -6.27 -17.50 20.05
CA SER A 78 -6.05 -18.28 21.25
C SER A 78 -6.61 -19.67 20.97
N PHE A 79 -5.73 -20.61 20.63
CA PHE A 79 -6.08 -22.03 20.69
C PHE A 79 -6.48 -22.31 22.14
N PRO A 80 -7.72 -22.73 22.44
CA PRO A 80 -8.01 -23.24 23.77
C PRO A 80 -7.15 -24.50 23.94
N THR A 81 -6.17 -24.46 24.85
CA THR A 81 -5.56 -25.68 25.36
C THR A 81 -6.68 -26.48 26.03
N GLN A 82 -7.12 -27.53 25.35
CA GLN A 82 -8.02 -28.53 25.94
C GLN A 82 -7.17 -29.37 26.89
N ASP A 83 -7.48 -29.28 28.18
CA ASP A 83 -7.04 -30.21 29.23
C ASP A 83 -7.57 -31.62 28.95
#